data_AF-A0A6M5YZ31-F1
#
_entry.id   AF-A0A6M5YZ31-F1
#
_cell.length_a   1.000
_cell.length_b   1.000
_cell.length_c   1.000
_cell.angle_alpha   90.00
_cell.angle_beta   90.00
_cell.angle_gamma   90.00
#
_symmetry.space_group_name_H-M   'P 1'
#
loop_
_entity.id
_entity.type
_entity.pdbx_description
1 polymer ?
#
loop_
_entity_poly.entity_id
_entity_poly.type
_entity_poly.pdbx_seq_one_letter_code
_entity_poly.pdbx_strand_id
1 'polypeptide(L)'
;MSVAYLSHNAANLVLAGRIAERLGLELTVVTLRDAADALLADLLVLDLDHLPPACKSKLFLQIGRGTLRDGVTVHSHHLAPAEIDALRAAGVRVARRLTALILVPRAPTGSTVRA
;
A
#
# COMPACT_ATOMS: atom_id res chain seq x y z
N MET A 1 -7.22 -4.40 13.50
CA MET A 1 -6.61 -3.55 12.47
C MET A 1 -6.92 -4.19 11.14
N SER A 2 -7.50 -3.42 10.23
CA SER A 2 -7.88 -3.88 8.90
C SER A 2 -6.83 -3.48 7.85
N VAL A 3 -6.48 -4.42 6.99
CA VAL A 3 -5.58 -4.23 5.85
C VAL A 3 -6.34 -4.55 4.58
N ALA A 4 -6.46 -3.59 3.68
CA ALA A 4 -6.92 -3.84 2.32
C ALA A 4 -5.70 -4.15 1.44
N TYR A 5 -5.72 -5.27 0.71
CA TYR A 5 -4.65 -5.64 -0.21
C TYR A 5 -5.15 -5.82 -1.64
N LEU A 6 -4.56 -5.07 -2.56
CA LEU A 6 -4.87 -5.12 -3.99
C LEU A 6 -3.69 -5.74 -4.75
N SER A 7 -3.91 -6.92 -5.31
CA SER A 7 -3.01 -7.57 -6.27
C SER A 7 -3.82 -8.45 -7.22
N HIS A 8 -3.36 -8.59 -8.46
CA HIS A 8 -3.87 -9.59 -9.40
C HIS A 8 -3.01 -10.87 -9.42
N ASN A 9 -1.98 -10.95 -8.58
CA ASN A 9 -1.11 -12.11 -8.49
C ASN A 9 -1.58 -13.06 -7.38
N ALA A 10 -2.05 -14.25 -7.76
CA ALA A 10 -2.56 -15.25 -6.81
C ALA A 10 -1.55 -15.69 -5.75
N ALA A 11 -0.26 -15.79 -6.09
CA ALA A 11 0.79 -16.15 -5.14
C ALA A 11 0.99 -15.05 -4.08
N ASN A 12 0.95 -13.77 -4.50
CA ASN A 12 1.02 -12.65 -3.58
C ASN A 12 -0.22 -12.57 -2.67
N LEU A 13 -1.40 -12.90 -3.17
CA LEU A 13 -2.62 -12.97 -2.34
C LEU A 13 -2.49 -14.04 -1.24
N VAL A 14 -2.03 -15.25 -1.59
CA VAL A 14 -1.80 -16.33 -0.63
C VAL A 14 -0.72 -15.95 0.39
N LEU A 15 0.37 -15.34 -0.07
CA LEU A 15 1.45 -14.89 0.80
C LEU A 15 0.98 -13.81 1.77
N ALA A 16 0.23 -12.81 1.28
CA ALA A 16 -0.33 -11.75 2.12
C ALA A 16 -1.26 -12.34 3.20
N GLY A 17 -2.13 -13.30 2.82
CA GLY A 17 -3.01 -14.00 3.75
C GLY A 17 -2.26 -14.70 4.88
N ARG A 18 -1.22 -15.46 4.55
CA ARG A 18 -0.37 -16.15 5.55
C ARG A 18 0.37 -15.18 6.47
N ILE A 19 0.83 -14.05 5.94
CA ILE A 19 1.49 -13.02 6.75
C ILE A 19 0.48 -12.38 7.70
N ALA A 20 -0.70 -12.00 7.19
CA ALA A 20 -1.75 -11.40 8.00
C ALA A 20 -2.22 -12.32 9.12
N GLU A 21 -2.48 -13.60 8.81
CA GLU A 21 -2.85 -14.62 9.80
C GLU A 21 -1.82 -14.73 10.93
N ARG A 22 -0.53 -14.83 10.57
CA ARG A 22 0.57 -14.89 11.55
C ARG A 22 0.68 -13.66 12.44
N LEU A 23 0.24 -12.50 11.95
CA LEU A 23 0.28 -11.23 12.67
C LEU A 23 -1.04 -10.92 13.38
N GLY A 24 -2.07 -11.76 13.24
CA GLY A 24 -3.41 -11.49 13.77
C GLY A 24 -4.08 -10.28 13.12
N LEU A 25 -3.78 -9.99 11.84
CA LEU A 25 -4.35 -8.88 11.08
C LEU A 25 -5.60 -9.33 10.31
N GLU A 26 -6.59 -8.46 10.23
CA GLU A 26 -7.75 -8.66 9.36
C GLU A 26 -7.38 -8.22 7.95
N LEU A 27 -7.24 -9.18 7.03
CA LEU A 27 -6.89 -8.90 5.64
C LEU A 27 -8.10 -9.03 4.73
N THR A 28 -8.42 -7.95 4.02
CA THR A 28 -9.41 -7.93 2.94
C THR A 28 -8.69 -7.86 1.61
N VAL A 29 -8.86 -8.87 0.77
CA VAL A 29 -8.43 -8.79 -0.64
C VAL A 29 -9.45 -7.96 -1.39
N VAL A 30 -9.02 -6.85 -1.97
CA VAL A 30 -9.89 -5.92 -2.68
C VAL A 30 -9.62 -5.97 -4.18
N THR A 31 -10.68 -5.79 -4.96
CA THR A 31 -10.55 -5.56 -6.40
C THR A 31 -10.52 -4.07 -6.69
N LEU A 32 -10.22 -3.70 -7.94
CA LEU A 32 -10.31 -2.31 -8.40
C LEU A 32 -11.71 -1.71 -8.26
N ARG A 33 -12.76 -2.54 -8.24
CA ARG A 33 -14.15 -2.07 -8.03
C ARG A 33 -14.41 -1.67 -6.58
N ASP A 34 -13.70 -2.31 -5.66
CA ASP A 34 -13.84 -2.11 -4.21
C ASP A 34 -12.86 -1.04 -3.70
N ALA A 35 -12.14 -0.36 -4.60
CA ALA A 35 -11.10 0.59 -4.24
C ALA A 35 -11.60 1.77 -3.38
N ALA A 36 -12.89 2.10 -3.46
CA ALA A 36 -13.50 3.10 -2.57
C ALA A 36 -13.64 2.59 -1.13
N ASP A 37 -14.09 1.34 -0.98
CA ASP A 37 -14.22 0.68 0.33
C ASP A 37 -12.83 0.33 0.91
N ALA A 38 -11.85 0.08 0.04
CA ALA A 38 -10.46 -0.15 0.42
C ALA A 38 -9.79 1.06 1.10
N LEU A 39 -10.33 2.28 0.90
CA LEU A 39 -9.88 3.48 1.61
C LEU A 39 -10.40 3.57 3.04
N LEU A 40 -11.36 2.72 3.43
CA LEU A 40 -11.87 2.63 4.81
C LEU A 40 -10.96 1.76 5.70
N ALA A 41 -10.02 1.01 5.12
CA ALA A 41 -9.08 0.21 5.87
C ALA A 41 -8.03 1.08 6.58
N ASP A 42 -7.52 0.61 7.72
CA ASP A 42 -6.42 1.29 8.43
C ASP A 42 -5.15 1.37 7.56
N LEU A 43 -4.98 0.40 6.67
CA LEU A 43 -3.84 0.31 5.75
C LEU A 43 -4.28 -0.25 4.39
N LEU A 44 -4.01 0.51 3.33
CA LEU A 44 -4.14 0.06 1.94
C LEU A 44 -2.77 -0.35 1.39
N VAL A 45 -2.66 -1.59 0.91
CA VAL A 45 -1.43 -2.13 0.33
C VAL A 45 -1.67 -2.46 -1.15
N LEU A 46 -0.80 -1.97 -2.04
CA LEU A 46 -0.92 -2.12 -3.49
C LEU A 46 0.29 -2.85 -4.08
N ASP A 47 0.04 -3.89 -4.86
CA ASP A 47 1.02 -4.54 -5.73
C ASP A 47 1.05 -3.84 -7.10
N LEU A 48 2.07 -3.03 -7.36
CA LEU A 48 2.12 -2.27 -8.62
C LEU A 48 2.62 -3.08 -9.81
N ASP A 49 3.26 -4.23 -9.59
CA ASP A 49 3.79 -5.06 -10.69
C ASP A 49 2.67 -5.76 -11.46
N HIS A 50 1.53 -5.98 -10.80
CA HIS A 50 0.38 -6.70 -11.35
C HIS A 50 -0.86 -5.82 -11.53
N LEU A 51 -0.71 -4.50 -11.33
CA LEU A 51 -1.77 -3.54 -11.60
C LEU A 51 -1.83 -3.18 -13.08
N PRO A 52 -3.03 -3.04 -13.67
CA PRO A 52 -3.17 -2.54 -15.03
C PRO A 52 -2.55 -1.15 -15.18
N PRO A 53 -1.91 -0.82 -16.32
CA PRO A 53 -1.26 0.48 -16.53
C PRO A 53 -2.18 1.68 -16.27
N ALA A 54 -3.45 1.58 -16.68
CA ALA A 54 -4.45 2.64 -16.44
C ALA A 54 -4.68 2.90 -14.93
N CYS A 55 -4.66 1.84 -14.11
CA CYS A 55 -4.81 1.94 -12.66
C CYS A 55 -3.56 2.53 -12.03
N LYS A 56 -2.37 2.11 -12.49
CA LYS A 56 -1.08 2.71 -12.09
C LYS A 56 -1.10 4.22 -12.36
N SER A 57 -1.44 4.65 -13.57
CA SER A 57 -1.52 6.08 -13.94
C SER A 57 -2.51 6.86 -13.07
N LYS A 58 -3.70 6.31 -12.81
CA LYS A 58 -4.70 6.96 -11.94
C LYS A 58 -4.22 7.10 -10.50
N LEU A 59 -3.52 6.09 -9.97
CA LEU A 59 -2.90 6.13 -8.65
C LEU A 59 -1.87 7.26 -8.58
N PHE A 60 -0.95 7.34 -9.55
CA PHE A 60 0.05 8.42 -9.61
C PHE A 60 -0.58 9.81 -9.74
N LEU A 61 -1.70 9.95 -10.46
CA LEU A 61 -2.46 11.21 -10.51
C LEU A 61 -3.07 11.58 -9.16
N GLN A 62 -3.63 10.63 -8.42
CA GLN A 62 -4.17 10.89 -7.08
C GLN A 62 -3.06 11.22 -6.07
N ILE A 63 -1.89 10.59 -6.20
CA ILE A 63 -0.68 10.92 -5.44
C ILE A 63 -0.22 12.35 -5.75
N GLY A 64 -0.08 12.70 -7.03
CA GLY A 64 0.34 14.05 -7.45
C GLY A 64 -0.62 15.15 -7.02
N ARG A 65 -1.90 14.82 -6.80
CA ARG A 65 -2.92 15.72 -6.25
C ARG A 65 -2.94 15.77 -4.71
N GLY A 66 -2.06 15.03 -4.02
CA GLY A 66 -2.02 14.94 -2.56
C GLY A 66 -3.27 14.28 -1.95
N THR A 67 -4.02 13.53 -2.76
CA THR A 67 -5.28 12.91 -2.33
C THR A 67 -5.05 11.60 -1.59
N LEU A 68 -3.95 10.90 -1.90
CA LEU A 68 -3.48 9.73 -1.16
C LEU A 68 -2.56 10.21 -0.03
N ARG A 69 -2.92 9.89 1.22
CA ARG A 69 -2.24 10.29 2.46
C ARG A 69 -1.64 9.07 3.18
N ASP A 70 -1.10 9.29 4.37
CA ASP A 70 -0.71 8.27 5.35
C ASP A 70 -1.71 7.11 5.38
N GLY A 71 -1.21 5.87 5.43
CA GLY A 71 -2.03 4.65 5.35
C GLY A 71 -1.99 3.95 3.99
N VAL A 72 -1.22 4.45 3.02
CA VAL A 72 -0.99 3.75 1.75
C VAL A 72 0.43 3.21 1.69
N THR A 73 0.54 1.92 1.37
CA THR A 73 1.81 1.23 1.10
C THR A 73 1.77 0.60 -0.28
N VAL A 74 2.87 0.69 -1.02
CA VAL A 74 3.02 0.04 -2.31
C VAL A 74 4.24 -0.87 -2.31
N HIS A 75 4.15 -1.97 -3.06
CA HIS A 75 5.32 -2.78 -3.36
C HIS A 75 5.42 -3.10 -4.84
N SER A 76 6.66 -3.10 -5.33
CA SER A 76 6.98 -3.37 -6.74
C SER A 76 8.48 -3.60 -6.92
N HIS A 77 8.82 -4.54 -7.80
CA HIS A 77 10.18 -4.82 -8.24
C HIS A 77 10.67 -3.86 -9.33
N HIS A 78 9.75 -3.16 -10.01
CA HIS A 78 10.01 -2.45 -11.26
C HIS A 78 9.92 -0.92 -11.18
N LEU A 79 9.79 -0.35 -9.97
CA LEU A 79 9.78 1.11 -9.82
C LEU A 79 11.15 1.74 -10.10
N ALA A 80 11.15 2.78 -10.93
CA ALA A 80 12.30 3.64 -11.15
C ALA A 80 12.58 4.51 -9.90
N PRO A 81 13.83 4.94 -9.67
CA PRO A 81 14.16 5.80 -8.52
C PRO A 81 13.28 7.05 -8.41
N ALA A 82 13.03 7.73 -9.53
CA ALA A 82 12.16 8.92 -9.56
C ALA A 82 10.71 8.62 -9.15
N GLU A 83 10.16 7.45 -9.51
CA GLU A 83 8.83 7.03 -9.07
C GLU A 83 8.81 6.76 -7.57
N ILE A 84 9.86 6.11 -7.04
CA ILE A 84 10.01 5.83 -5.60
C ILE A 84 10.05 7.15 -4.81
N ASP A 85 10.82 8.13 -5.29
CA ASP A 85 10.96 9.41 -4.61
C ASP A 85 9.65 10.21 -4.64
N ALA A 86 8.94 10.21 -5.78
CA ALA A 86 7.62 10.83 -5.89
C ALA A 86 6.59 10.20 -4.94
N LEU A 87 6.57 8.87 -4.85
CA LEU A 87 5.70 8.15 -3.90
C LEU A 87 6.02 8.52 -2.45
N ARG A 88 7.30 8.50 -2.08
CA ARG A 88 7.74 8.85 -0.71
C ARG A 88 7.45 10.30 -0.35
N ALA A 89 7.65 11.23 -1.28
CA ALA A 89 7.35 12.65 -1.08
C ALA A 89 5.85 12.89 -0.80
N ALA A 90 4.98 12.01 -1.29
CA ALA A 90 3.55 12.05 -1.01
C ALA A 90 3.13 11.26 0.26
N GLY A 91 4.08 10.79 1.06
CA GLY A 91 3.80 10.01 2.28
C GLY A 91 3.51 8.53 2.03
N VAL A 92 3.60 8.05 0.78
CA VAL A 92 3.40 6.63 0.46
C VAL A 92 4.61 5.82 0.88
N ARG A 93 4.38 4.73 1.60
CA ARG A 93 5.44 3.79 1.93
C ARG A 93 5.74 2.90 0.73
N VAL A 94 7.00 2.80 0.35
CA VAL A 94 7.43 2.01 -0.82
C VAL A 94 8.34 0.87 -0.36
N ALA A 95 8.03 -0.34 -0.81
CA ALA A 95 8.88 -1.51 -0.63
C ALA A 95 9.14 -2.21 -1.96
N ARG A 96 10.24 -2.97 -2.04
CA ARG A 96 10.53 -3.80 -3.22
C ARG A 96 9.81 -5.14 -3.24
N ARG A 97 9.41 -5.64 -2.07
CA ARG A 97 8.86 -6.99 -1.88
C ARG A 97 7.75 -6.98 -0.84
N LEU A 98 6.77 -7.86 -1.04
CA LEU A 98 5.78 -8.22 -0.03
C LEU A 98 6.47 -8.89 1.18
N THR A 99 6.41 -8.22 2.32
CA THR A 99 6.96 -8.68 3.60
C THR A 99 6.03 -8.30 4.74
N ALA A 100 6.19 -8.91 5.92
CA ALA A 100 5.44 -8.55 7.13
C ALA A 100 5.45 -7.05 7.42
N LEU A 101 6.59 -6.40 7.19
CA LEU A 101 6.76 -4.97 7.41
C LEU A 101 5.78 -4.12 6.61
N ILE A 102 5.35 -4.52 5.41
CA ILE A 102 4.47 -3.71 4.57
C ILE A 102 2.99 -3.84 4.93
N LEU A 103 2.62 -4.83 5.75
CA LEU A 103 1.25 -5.03 6.23
C LEU A 103 1.00 -4.41 7.61
N VAL A 104 2.01 -3.80 8.22
CA VAL A 104 1.86 -3.09 9.50
C VAL A 104 1.96 -1.58 9.28
N PRO A 105 1.18 -0.77 10.02
CA PRO A 105 1.27 0.67 9.94
C PRO A 105 2.66 1.10 10.37
N ARG A 106 3.10 2.24 9.85
CA ARG A 106 4.28 2.89 10.39
C ARG A 106 3.95 3.31 11.82
N ALA A 107 4.84 3.00 12.78
CA ALA A 107 4.74 3.61 14.10
C ALA A 107 4.69 5.14 13.89
N PRO A 108 3.80 5.87 14.59
CA PRO A 108 3.78 7.31 14.49
C PRO A 108 5.19 7.79 14.77
N THR A 109 5.81 8.48 13.80
CA THR A 109 7.05 9.21 14.06
C THR A 109 6.67 10.21 15.13
N GLY A 110 7.10 9.94 16.37
CA GLY A 110 6.76 10.73 17.54
C GLY A 110 6.87 12.20 17.17
N SER A 111 5.72 12.88 17.23
CA SER A 111 5.66 14.32 17.16
C SER A 111 6.63 14.80 18.23
N THR A 112 7.78 15.31 17.83
CA THR A 112 8.69 15.94 18.77
C THR A 112 8.03 17.26 19.09
N VAL A 113 7.16 17.22 20.11
CA VAL A 113 6.79 18.41 20.87
C VAL A 113 8.12 19.00 21.33
N ARG A 114 8.53 20.10 20.70
CA ARG A 114 9.44 21.04 21.34
C ARG A 114 8.59 22.17 21.85
N ALA A 115 8.56 22.23 23.18
CA ALA A 115 8.12 23.35 24.00
C ALA A 115 8.89 24.64 23.66
#